data_AF-A0A957K0T7-F1
#
_entry.id   AF-A0A957K0T7-F1
#
_cell.length_a   1.000
_cell.length_b   1.000
_cell.length_c   1.000
_cell.angle_alpha   90.00
_cell.angle_beta   90.00
_cell.angle_gamma   90.00
#
_symmetry.space_group_name_H-M   'P 1'
#
loop_
_entity.id
_entity.type
_entity.pdbx_description
1 polymer ?
#
loop_
_entity_poly.entity_id
_entity_poly.type
_entity_poly.pdbx_seq_one_letter_code
_entity_poly.pdbx_strand_id
1 'polypeptide(L)' 'AQCLGRRTVEIRSDSEVVVRQVMGLSRVNSTRLRPLHRQTCARIAQFEQVRLHHVPREQNMMADALATLAAAGQLVRMP' A
#
# COMPACT_ATOMS: atom_id res chain seq x y z
N ALA A 1 18.22 -4.69 -6.86
CA ALA A 1 16.78 -4.84 -6.58
C ALA A 1 16.60 -6.07 -5.71
N GLN A 2 16.10 -5.94 -4.48
CA GLN A 2 15.93 -7.10 -3.59
C GLN A 2 14.84 -8.00 -4.16
N CYS A 3 15.24 -9.18 -4.63
CA CYS A 3 14.35 -10.24 -5.05
C CYS A 3 13.66 -10.83 -3.81
N LEU A 4 12.53 -10.25 -3.40
CA LEU A 4 11.55 -10.93 -2.55
C LEU A 4 10.88 -12.02 -3.40
N GLY A 5 11.65 -13.05 -3.75
CA GLY A 5 11.28 -14.05 -4.76
C GLY A 5 9.92 -14.65 -4.47
N ARG A 6 9.02 -14.66 -5.48
CA ARG A 6 7.78 -15.45 -5.56
C ARG A 6 7.09 -15.71 -4.22
N ARG A 7 6.89 -14.66 -3.43
CA ARG A 7 6.26 -14.76 -2.11
C ARG A 7 4.83 -14.30 -2.20
N THR A 8 3.94 -15.05 -1.56
CA THR A 8 2.62 -14.56 -1.17
C THR A 8 2.81 -13.40 -0.22
N VAL A 9 2.23 -12.24 -0.54
CA VAL A 9 2.27 -11.05 0.32
C VAL A 9 0.89 -10.75 0.86
N GLU A 10 0.84 -10.43 2.14
CA GLU A 10 -0.36 -9.91 2.79
C GLU A 10 -0.18 -8.41 3.06
N ILE A 11 -1.07 -7.61 2.51
CA ILE A 11 -1.07 -6.16 2.62
C ILE A 11 -2.26 -5.77 3.49
N ARG A 12 -1.99 -5.06 4.60
CA ARG A 12 -3.00 -4.47 5.48
C ARG A 12 -2.98 -2.97 5.32
N SER A 13 -4.16 -2.35 5.15
CA SER A 13 -4.28 -0.90 5.06
C SER A 13 -5.56 -0.41 5.73
N ASP A 14 -5.47 0.73 6.40
CA ASP A 14 -6.60 1.47 6.97
C ASP A 14 -7.33 2.35 5.95
N SER A 15 -6.83 2.45 4.71
CA SER A 15 -7.50 3.21 3.67
C SER A 15 -8.39 2.31 2.82
N GLU A 16 -9.67 2.25 3.18
CA GLU A 16 -10.67 1.46 2.45
C GLU A 16 -10.73 1.85 0.96
N VAL A 17 -10.61 3.15 0.66
CA VAL A 17 -10.61 3.67 -0.72
C VAL A 17 -9.44 3.10 -1.52
N VAL A 18 -8.22 3.10 -0.95
CA VAL A 18 -7.04 2.55 -1.61
C VAL A 18 -7.19 1.05 -1.82
N VAL A 19 -7.67 0.32 -0.81
CA VAL A 19 -7.93 -1.12 -0.91
C VAL A 19 -8.89 -1.43 -2.06
N ARG A 20 -10.04 -0.75 -2.11
CA ARG A 20 -11.03 -0.94 -3.17
C ARG A 20 -10.50 -0.57 -4.55
N GLN A 21 -9.70 0.49 -4.67
CA GLN A 21 -9.10 0.90 -5.94
C GLN A 21 -8.09 -0.12 -6.46
N VAL A 22 -7.24 -0.66 -5.57
CA VAL A 22 -6.25 -1.68 -5.94
C VAL A 22 -6.93 -3.00 -6.31
N MET A 23 -8.02 -3.37 -5.63
CA MET A 23 -8.84 -4.55 -5.97
C MET A 23 -9.70 -4.37 -7.23
N GLY A 24 -9.73 -3.18 -7.84
CA GLY A 24 -10.59 -2.89 -8.99
C GLY A 24 -12.08 -2.70 -8.65
N LEU A 25 -12.44 -2.67 -7.37
CA LEU A 25 -13.81 -2.45 -6.87
C LEU A 25 -14.25 -0.99 -6.93
N SER A 26 -13.32 -0.05 -7.14
CA SER A 26 -13.62 1.37 -7.22
C SER A 26 -12.72 2.07 -8.24
N ARG A 27 -13.28 3.08 -8.92
CA ARG A 27 -12.55 3.84 -9.95
C ARG A 27 -11.61 4.87 -9.33
N VAL A 28 -10.45 5.05 -9.96
CA VAL A 28 -9.50 6.13 -9.63
C VAL A 28 -9.82 7.35 -10.50
N ASN A 29 -10.65 8.24 -9.96
CA ASN A 29 -11.10 9.43 -10.69
C ASN A 29 -10.04 10.54 -10.74
N SER A 30 -9.23 10.67 -9.69
CA SER A 30 -8.18 11.69 -9.62
C SER A 30 -7.06 11.42 -10.62
N THR A 31 -6.81 12.39 -11.51
CA THR A 31 -5.74 12.32 -12.52
C THR A 31 -4.36 12.20 -11.88
N ARG A 32 -4.16 12.80 -10.70
CA ARG A 32 -2.91 12.69 -9.92
C ARG A 32 -2.70 11.29 -9.33
N LEU A 33 -3.77 10.57 -9.01
CA LEU A 33 -3.68 9.23 -8.40
C LEU A 33 -3.58 8.10 -9.44
N ARG A 34 -4.08 8.31 -10.67
CA ARG A 34 -3.98 7.33 -11.77
C ARG A 34 -2.56 6.80 -12.00
N PRO A 35 -1.49 7.62 -12.09
CA PRO A 35 -0.14 7.10 -12.27
C PRO A 35 0.34 6.29 -11.06
N LEU A 36 -0.02 6.69 -9.84
CA LEU A 36 0.33 5.95 -8.62
C LEU A 36 -0.37 4.59 -8.57
N HIS A 37 -1.67 4.56 -8.89
CA HIS A 37 -2.44 3.33 -8.97
C HIS A 37 -1.84 2.34 -9.98
N ARG A 38 -1.48 2.80 -11.19
CA ARG A 38 -0.82 1.97 -12.20
C ARG A 38 0.50 1.39 -11.70
N GLN A 39 1.33 2.21 -11.05
CA GLN A 39 2.61 1.75 -10.48
C GLN A 39 2.40 0.72 -9.37
N THR A 40 1.41 0.94 -8.50
CA THR A 40 1.06 -0.01 -7.43
C THR A 40 0.59 -1.34 -8.01
N CYS A 41 -0.34 -1.33 -8.97
CA CYS A 41 -0.80 -2.56 -9.64
C CYS A 41 0.35 -3.29 -10.35
N ALA A 42 1.25 -2.57 -11.03
CA ALA A 42 2.40 -3.15 -11.70
C ALA A 42 3.38 -3.82 -10.72
N ARG A 43 3.55 -3.26 -9.51
CA ARG A 43 4.38 -3.88 -8.45
C ARG A 43 3.68 -5.09 -7.83
N ILE A 44 2.38 -5.00 -7.58
CA ILE A 44 1.57 -6.10 -7.05
C ILE A 44 1.61 -7.30 -7.99
N ALA A 45 1.57 -7.07 -9.30
CA ALA A 45 1.65 -8.12 -10.32
C ALA A 45 3.00 -8.86 -10.36
N GLN A 46 4.03 -8.38 -9.65
CA GLN A 46 5.33 -9.07 -9.54
C GLN A 46 5.31 -10.18 -8.47
N PHE A 47 4.30 -10.22 -7.61
CA PHE A 47 4.12 -11.26 -6.59
C PHE A 47 3.24 -12.38 -7.13
N GLU A 48 3.46 -13.60 -6.64
CA GLU A 48 2.67 -14.78 -7.04
C GLU A 48 1.23 -14.70 -6.51
N GLN A 49 1.08 -14.21 -5.29
CA GLN A 49 -0.23 -14.02 -4.67
C GLN A 49 -0.19 -12.79 -3.77
N VAL A 50 -1.23 -11.96 -3.83
CA VAL A 50 -1.41 -10.82 -2.94
C VAL A 50 -2.77 -10.91 -2.27
N ARG A 51 -2.78 -10.87 -0.94
CA ARG A 51 -4.00 -10.72 -0.13
C ARG A 51 -4.05 -9.30 0.42
N LEU A 52 -5.06 -8.54 0.03
CA LEU A 52 -5.24 -7.17 0.47
C LEU A 52 -6.42 -7.10 1.45
N HIS A 53 -6.17 -6.58 2.64
CA HIS A 53 -7.17 -6.47 3.70
C HIS A 53 -7.29 -5.03 4.17
N HIS A 54 -8.52 -4.55 4.26
CA HIS A 54 -8.82 -3.36 5.03
C HIS A 54 -8.81 -3.71 6.52
N VAL A 55 -8.11 -2.91 7.32
CA VAL A 55 -8.07 -3.05 8.78
C VAL A 55 -8.42 -1.72 9.46
N PRO A 56 -9.02 -1.73 10.66
CA PRO A 56 -9.21 -0.52 11.45
C PRO A 56 -7.90 0.20 11.74
N ARG A 57 -8.00 1.50 11.99
CA ARG A 57 -6.85 2.40 12.20
C ARG A 57 -5.97 1.99 13.36
N GLU A 58 -6.59 1.45 14.40
CA GLU A 58 -5.99 0.93 15.63
C GLU A 58 -5.10 -0.30 15.35
N GLN A 59 -5.36 -1.03 14.26
CA GLN A 59 -4.55 -2.17 13.83
C GLN A 59 -3.41 -1.76 12.87
N ASN A 60 -3.39 -0.51 12.42
CA ASN A 60 -2.38 0.05 11.51
C ASN A 60 -1.49 1.12 12.18
N MET A 61 -1.46 1.16 13.52
CA MET A 61 -0.78 2.21 14.30
C MET A 61 0.70 2.39 13.93
N MET A 62 1.42 1.29 13.66
CA MET A 62 2.85 1.37 13.32
C MET A 62 3.08 2.05 11.96
N ALA A 63 2.32 1.66 10.94
CA ALA A 63 2.44 2.28 9.61
C ALA A 63 2.06 3.76 9.66
N ASP A 64 1.07 4.10 10.46
CA ASP A 64 0.68 5.49 10.64
C ASP A 64 1.68 6.33 11.43
N ALA A 65 2.25 5.79 12.51
CA ALA A 65 3.28 6.49 13.25
C ALA A 65 4.45 6.84 12.31
N LEU A 66 4.85 5.90 11.45
CA LEU A 66 5.87 6.12 10.44
C LEU A 66 5.45 7.16 9.38
N ALA A 67 4.21 7.10 8.89
CA ALA A 67 3.69 8.08 7.95
C ALA A 67 3.66 9.50 8.55
N THR A 68 3.26 9.61 9.82
CA THR A 68 3.24 10.86 10.58
C THR A 68 4.65 11.42 10.79
N LEU A 69 5.62 10.57 11.17
CA LEU A 69 7.03 10.97 11.31
C LEU A 69 7.60 11.44 9.97
N ALA A 70 7.32 10.73 8.88
CA ALA A 70 7.76 11.13 7.54
C ALA A 70 7.13 12.45 7.09
N ALA A 71 5.84 12.67 7.38
CA ALA A 71 5.16 13.93 7.09
C ALA A 71 5.72 15.11 7.91
N ALA A 72 6.20 14.84 9.14
CA ALA A 72 6.92 15.80 9.97
C ALA A 72 8.39 16.03 9.52
N GLY A 73 8.84 15.39 8.43
CA GLY A 73 10.20 15.52 7.89
C GLY A 73 11.24 14.65 8.60
N GLN A 74 10.83 13.75 9.50
CA GLN A 74 11.71 12.81 10.17
C GLN A 74 11.79 11.52 9.34
N LEU A 75 12.81 11.44 8.47
CA LEU A 75 13.09 10.23 7.68
C LEU A 75 13.62 9.13 8.61
N VAL A 76 12.73 8.23 9.03
CA VAL A 76 13.13 7.01 9.73
C VAL A 76 13.69 6.03 8.69
N ARG A 77 15.00 5.76 8.73
CA ARG A 77 15.58 4.62 8.00
C ARG A 77 15.21 3.34 8.75
N MET A 78 14.46 2.45 8.12
CA MET A 78 14.26 1.10 8.64
C MET A 78 15.52 0.26 8.38
N PRO A 79 15.97 -0.57 9.35
CA PRO A 79 17.05 -1.53 9.16
C PRO A 79 16.69 -2.63 8.14
#